data_AF-A0A3E2WV12-F1
#
_entry.id   AF-A0A3E2WV12-F1
#
_cell.length_a   1.000
_cell.length_b   1.000
_cell.length_c   1.000
_cell.angle_alpha   90.00
_cell.angle_beta   90.00
_cell.angle_gamma   90.00
#
_symmetry.space_group_name_H-M   'P 1'
#
loop_
_entity.id
_entity.type
_entity.pdbx_description
1 polymer ?
#
loop_
_entity_poly.entity_id
_entity_poly.type
_entity_poly.pdbx_seq_one_letter_code
_entity_poly.pdbx_strand_id
1 'polypeptide(L)'
;MDNKQFNEQRHNRKKQKYRLLLGIQQLWNYPILNLIWLLFGIGVVFLVIAEKEYIANVEVVPVFESIFSACMTAIMIIFPIICAIGIVQFIGFCFAIKDEADMELVFGDKRDVKNQPPILISKKKDRKSGVIKREFYTTIPMERWQEKKEAICDRLDVHLIGDITYGGRKKDKGNHIYFESAKGRNPKERGVLYDDTF
;
A
#
# COMPACT_ATOMS: atom_id res chain seq x y z
N MET A 1 -22.28 -19.62 -5.18
CA MET A 1 -21.40 -18.70 -4.44
C MET A 1 -22.14 -17.38 -4.33
N ASP A 2 -22.28 -16.82 -3.12
CA ASP A 2 -23.02 -15.57 -2.91
C ASP A 2 -22.30 -14.39 -3.61
N ASN A 3 -23.06 -13.50 -4.25
CA ASN A 3 -22.55 -12.31 -4.93
C ASN A 3 -21.75 -11.41 -3.97
N LYS A 4 -22.11 -11.40 -2.68
CA LYS A 4 -21.36 -10.66 -1.65
C LYS A 4 -19.97 -11.25 -1.45
N GLN A 5 -19.88 -12.56 -1.25
CA GLN A 5 -18.61 -13.28 -1.11
C GLN A 5 -17.72 -13.14 -2.35
N PHE A 6 -18.30 -13.18 -3.55
CA PHE A 6 -17.57 -12.96 -4.80
C PHE A 6 -16.92 -11.57 -4.85
N ASN A 7 -17.68 -10.53 -4.50
CA ASN A 7 -17.19 -9.16 -4.53
C ASN A 7 -16.12 -8.88 -3.46
N GLU A 8 -16.24 -9.49 -2.28
CA GLU A 8 -15.23 -9.42 -1.22
C GLU A 8 -13.93 -10.13 -1.65
N GLN A 9 -14.02 -11.34 -2.19
CA GLN A 9 -12.84 -12.05 -2.69
C GLN A 9 -12.15 -11.29 -3.83
N ARG A 10 -12.92 -10.72 -4.75
CA ARG A 10 -12.40 -9.89 -5.83
C ARG A 10 -11.66 -8.66 -5.29
N HIS A 11 -12.22 -7.99 -4.28
CA HIS A 11 -11.60 -6.84 -3.63
C HIS A 11 -10.30 -7.24 -2.91
N ASN A 12 -10.31 -8.34 -2.15
CA ASN A 12 -9.14 -8.84 -1.43
C ASN A 12 -7.98 -9.23 -2.35
N ARG A 13 -8.28 -9.89 -3.49
CA ARG A 13 -7.26 -10.20 -4.51
C ARG A 13 -6.62 -8.92 -5.08
N LYS A 14 -7.44 -7.89 -5.34
CA LYS A 14 -6.92 -6.58 -5.77
C LYS A 14 -6.08 -5.92 -4.68
N LYS A 15 -6.53 -5.94 -3.43
CA LYS A 15 -5.81 -5.39 -2.29
C LYS A 15 -4.43 -6.01 -2.17
N GLN A 16 -4.32 -7.34 -2.14
CA GLN A 16 -3.03 -8.03 -2.08
C GLN A 16 -2.09 -7.64 -3.23
N LYS A 17 -2.61 -7.63 -4.47
CA LYS A 17 -1.84 -7.23 -5.65
C LYS A 17 -1.32 -5.79 -5.53
N TYR A 18 -2.17 -4.86 -5.11
CA TYR A 18 -1.79 -3.46 -4.97
C TYR A 18 -0.83 -3.23 -3.80
N ARG A 19 -0.94 -3.97 -2.68
CA ARG A 19 0.05 -3.88 -1.60
C ARG A 19 1.44 -4.33 -2.05
N LEU A 20 1.52 -5.44 -2.79
CA LEU A 20 2.80 -5.90 -3.34
C LEU A 20 3.38 -4.88 -4.32
N LEU A 21 2.56 -4.37 -5.24
CA LEU A 21 2.99 -3.39 -6.24
C LEU A 21 3.42 -2.07 -5.60
N LEU A 22 2.67 -1.60 -4.60
CA LEU A 22 3.00 -0.43 -3.79
C LEU A 22 4.31 -0.64 -3.03
N GLY A 23 4.51 -1.80 -2.40
CA GLY A 23 5.76 -2.14 -1.70
C GLY A 23 6.98 -2.05 -2.62
N ILE A 24 6.90 -2.62 -3.82
CA ILE A 24 7.95 -2.52 -4.86
C ILE A 24 8.19 -1.05 -5.23
N GLN A 25 7.12 -0.28 -5.47
CA GLN A 25 7.25 1.15 -5.77
C GLN A 25 7.92 1.94 -4.65
N GLN A 26 7.60 1.63 -3.38
CA GLN A 26 8.21 2.32 -2.23
C GLN A 26 9.70 1.97 -2.08
N LEU A 27 10.09 0.71 -2.30
CA LEU A 27 11.49 0.30 -2.30
C LEU A 27 12.31 1.05 -3.36
N TRP A 28 11.73 1.30 -4.54
CA TRP A 28 12.38 2.08 -5.59
C TRP A 28 12.48 3.58 -5.25
N ASN A 29 11.43 4.16 -4.66
CA ASN A 29 11.37 5.60 -4.36
C ASN A 29 12.19 5.98 -3.10
N TYR A 30 12.29 5.08 -2.13
CA TYR A 30 12.97 5.28 -0.84
C TYR A 30 14.11 4.26 -0.68
N PRO A 31 15.33 4.55 -1.19
CA PRO A 31 16.45 3.61 -1.18
C PRO A 31 16.89 3.19 0.23
N ILE A 32 16.60 4.01 1.24
CA ILE A 32 16.86 3.68 2.66
C ILE A 32 16.08 2.43 3.10
N LEU A 33 14.92 2.13 2.50
CA LEU A 33 14.16 0.93 2.82
C LEU A 33 14.91 -0.35 2.41
N ASN A 34 15.86 -0.27 1.47
CA ASN A 34 16.66 -1.43 1.06
C ASN A 34 17.60 -1.93 2.16
N LEU A 35 17.81 -1.16 3.24
CA LEU A 35 18.51 -1.65 4.43
C LEU A 35 17.82 -2.86 5.06
N ILE A 36 16.52 -3.04 4.85
CA ILE A 36 15.79 -4.22 5.32
C ILE A 36 16.34 -5.53 4.72
N TRP A 37 16.92 -5.47 3.52
CA TRP A 37 17.52 -6.64 2.87
C TRP A 37 18.81 -7.08 3.54
N LEU A 38 19.54 -6.16 4.19
CA LEU A 38 20.72 -6.53 4.98
C LEU A 38 20.31 -7.36 6.20
N LEU A 39 19.29 -6.90 6.95
CA LEU A 39 18.74 -7.66 8.07
C LEU A 39 18.16 -9.01 7.61
N PHE A 40 17.49 -9.02 6.46
CA PHE A 40 16.99 -10.25 5.86
C PHE A 40 18.12 -11.24 5.53
N GLY A 41 19.21 -10.76 4.91
CA GLY A 41 20.38 -11.58 4.61
C GLY A 41 21.03 -12.18 5.86
N ILE A 42 21.16 -11.38 6.92
CA ILE A 42 21.63 -11.87 8.24
C ILE A 42 20.72 -12.99 8.75
N GLY A 43 19.39 -12.79 8.68
CA GLY A 43 18.41 -13.81 9.07
C GLY A 43 18.55 -15.12 8.29
N VAL A 44 18.79 -15.04 6.98
CA VAL A 44 19.02 -16.24 6.14
C VAL A 44 20.31 -16.97 6.55
N VAL A 45 21.39 -16.25 6.87
CA VAL A 45 22.63 -16.86 7.36
C VAL A 45 22.39 -17.62 8.67
N PHE A 46 21.68 -17.01 9.62
CA PHE A 46 21.28 -17.69 10.86
C PHE A 46 20.44 -18.94 10.59
N LEU A 47 19.53 -18.88 9.62
CA LEU A 47 18.69 -20.01 9.24
C LEU A 47 19.53 -21.18 8.71
N VAL A 48 20.54 -20.92 7.88
CA VAL A 48 21.50 -21.94 7.39
C VAL A 48 22.33 -22.54 8.51
N ILE A 49 22.76 -21.74 9.49
CA ILE A 49 23.50 -22.24 10.65
C ILE A 49 22.61 -23.16 11.50
N ALA A 50 21.38 -22.72 11.77
CA ALA A 50 20.41 -23.49 12.54
C ALA A 50 20.02 -24.79 11.83
N GLU A 51 19.89 -24.79 10.51
CA GLU A 51 19.66 -26.01 9.72
C GLU A 51 20.78 -27.04 9.93
N LYS A 52 22.04 -26.62 9.83
CA LYS A 52 23.20 -27.51 10.00
C LYS A 52 23.22 -28.13 11.39
N GLU A 53 22.96 -27.33 12.41
CA GLU A 53 22.88 -27.79 13.80
C GLU A 53 21.69 -28.74 14.00
N TYR A 54 20.55 -28.45 13.38
CA TYR A 54 19.37 -29.33 13.43
C TYR A 54 19.64 -30.68 12.77
N ILE A 55 20.21 -30.71 11.56
CA ILE A 55 20.55 -31.95 10.84
C ILE A 55 21.55 -32.79 11.65
N ALA A 56 22.54 -32.16 12.29
CA ALA A 56 23.53 -32.87 13.10
C ALA A 56 22.96 -33.55 14.36
N ASN A 57 21.85 -33.04 14.89
CA ASN A 57 21.22 -33.52 16.13
C ASN A 57 20.05 -34.48 15.88
N VAL A 58 19.59 -34.62 14.63
CA VAL A 58 18.47 -35.51 14.28
C VAL A 58 19.01 -36.83 13.73
N GLU A 59 18.81 -37.91 14.47
CA GLU A 59 19.04 -39.27 13.98
C GLU A 59 17.92 -39.65 13.01
N VAL A 60 18.18 -39.54 11.71
CA VAL A 60 17.24 -39.96 10.66
C VAL A 60 17.49 -41.43 10.32
N VAL A 61 16.43 -42.23 10.20
CA VAL A 61 16.54 -43.62 9.74
C VAL A 61 17.15 -43.62 8.32
N PRO A 62 18.17 -44.45 8.01
CA PRO A 62 18.93 -44.38 6.75
C PRO A 62 18.08 -44.41 5.47
N VAL A 63 16.93 -45.08 5.52
CA VAL A 63 15.98 -45.19 4.40
C VAL A 63 15.36 -43.83 4.03
N PHE A 64 15.24 -42.90 4.98
CA PHE A 64 14.61 -41.59 4.79
C PHE A 64 15.60 -40.43 4.67
N GLU A 65 16.90 -40.64 4.84
CA GLU A 65 17.92 -39.58 4.80
C GLU A 65 17.85 -38.76 3.51
N SER A 66 17.76 -39.43 2.35
CA SER A 66 17.70 -38.76 1.05
C SER A 66 16.45 -37.89 0.89
N ILE A 67 15.29 -38.40 1.34
CA ILE A 67 14.01 -37.68 1.26
C ILE A 67 14.04 -36.49 2.23
N PHE A 68 14.52 -36.70 3.45
CA PHE A 68 14.63 -35.67 4.47
C PHE A 68 15.56 -34.52 4.02
N SER A 69 16.74 -34.84 3.48
CA SER A 69 17.66 -33.83 2.95
C SER A 69 17.05 -33.03 1.79
N ALA A 70 16.34 -33.69 0.86
CA ALA A 70 15.63 -33.01 -0.22
C ALA A 70 14.54 -32.07 0.31
N CYS A 71 13.75 -32.51 1.30
CA CYS A 71 12.72 -31.68 1.93
C CYS A 71 13.31 -30.47 2.67
N MET A 72 14.38 -30.66 3.45
CA MET A 72 15.06 -29.58 4.16
C MET A 72 15.59 -28.53 3.17
N THR A 73 16.28 -28.98 2.11
CA THR A 73 16.76 -28.10 1.05
C THR A 73 15.62 -27.30 0.39
N ALA A 74 14.49 -27.95 0.13
CA ALA A 74 13.33 -27.26 -0.43
C ALA A 74 12.77 -26.19 0.53
N ILE A 75 12.66 -26.49 1.83
CA ILE A 75 12.19 -25.55 2.85
C ILE A 75 13.16 -24.36 2.93
N MET A 76 14.47 -24.61 2.93
CA MET A 76 15.52 -23.59 2.96
C MET A 76 15.44 -22.60 1.80
N ILE A 77 14.91 -23.01 0.65
CA ILE A 77 14.74 -22.14 -0.52
C ILE A 77 13.37 -21.45 -0.48
N ILE A 78 12.30 -22.21 -0.23
CA ILE A 78 10.92 -21.71 -0.29
C ILE A 78 10.65 -20.70 0.83
N PHE A 79 11.10 -20.99 2.06
CA PHE A 79 10.80 -20.15 3.21
C PHE A 79 11.34 -18.72 3.07
N PRO A 80 12.63 -18.48 2.71
CA PRO A 80 13.12 -17.14 2.45
C PRO A 80 12.36 -16.42 1.33
N ILE A 81 11.96 -17.11 0.26
CA ILE A 81 11.19 -16.50 -0.83
C ILE A 81 9.83 -15.99 -0.30
N ILE A 82 9.13 -16.80 0.49
CA ILE A 82 7.86 -16.39 1.11
C ILE A 82 8.06 -15.20 2.04
N CYS A 83 9.11 -15.22 2.87
CA CYS A 83 9.45 -14.11 3.76
C CYS A 83 9.77 -12.82 2.98
N ALA A 84 10.53 -12.90 1.90
CA ALA A 84 10.85 -11.75 1.05
C ALA A 84 9.59 -11.11 0.45
N ILE A 85 8.66 -11.94 -0.07
CA ILE A 85 7.36 -11.47 -0.57
C ILE A 85 6.57 -10.82 0.57
N GLY A 86 6.56 -11.44 1.75
CA GLY A 86 5.90 -10.91 2.96
C GLY A 86 6.43 -9.54 3.38
N ILE A 87 7.75 -9.35 3.38
CA ILE A 87 8.40 -8.05 3.70
C ILE A 87 7.94 -6.98 2.72
N VAL A 88 7.96 -7.26 1.41
CA VAL A 88 7.53 -6.32 0.38
C VAL A 88 6.05 -5.95 0.56
N GLN A 89 5.19 -6.94 0.80
CA GLN A 89 3.77 -6.70 1.07
C GLN A 89 3.56 -5.88 2.36
N PHE A 90 4.33 -6.15 3.41
CA PHE A 90 4.27 -5.43 4.68
C PHE A 90 4.67 -3.96 4.52
N ILE A 91 5.72 -3.67 3.75
CA ILE A 91 6.11 -2.29 3.40
C ILE A 91 4.94 -1.60 2.69
N GLY A 92 4.38 -2.23 1.65
CA GLY A 92 3.20 -1.70 0.97
C GLY A 92 2.01 -1.50 1.91
N PHE A 93 1.84 -2.38 2.91
CA PHE A 93 0.80 -2.24 3.92
C PHE A 93 0.99 -0.98 4.78
N CYS A 94 2.17 -0.81 5.36
CA CYS A 94 2.52 0.31 6.23
C CYS A 94 2.40 1.67 5.55
N PHE A 95 2.71 1.76 4.24
CA PHE A 95 2.59 3.01 3.50
C PHE A 95 1.16 3.38 3.14
N ALA A 96 0.30 2.39 2.92
CA ALA A 96 -1.09 2.64 2.52
C ALA A 96 -2.06 2.73 3.70
N ILE A 97 -1.75 2.16 4.89
CA ILE A 97 -2.68 2.15 6.02
C ILE A 97 -3.14 3.55 6.44
N LYS A 98 -2.24 4.55 6.45
CA LYS A 98 -2.57 5.92 6.85
C LYS A 98 -3.52 6.58 5.84
N ASP A 99 -3.15 6.59 4.56
CA ASP A 99 -3.98 7.23 3.54
C ASP A 99 -5.32 6.48 3.36
N GLU A 100 -5.35 5.15 3.45
CA GLU A 100 -6.60 4.39 3.36
C GLU A 100 -7.53 4.63 4.56
N ALA A 101 -7.00 4.71 5.78
CA ALA A 101 -7.79 5.02 6.98
C ALA A 101 -8.37 6.44 6.91
N ASP A 102 -7.60 7.40 6.40
CA ASP A 102 -8.09 8.77 6.20
C ASP A 102 -9.22 8.81 5.15
N MET A 103 -9.10 8.04 4.06
CA MET A 103 -10.19 7.94 3.07
C MET A 103 -11.41 7.22 3.66
N GLU A 104 -11.22 6.20 4.50
CA GLU A 104 -12.32 5.52 5.18
C GLU A 104 -13.11 6.47 6.08
N LEU A 105 -12.44 7.41 6.76
CA LEU A 105 -13.10 8.44 7.56
C LEU A 105 -13.84 9.47 6.70
N VAL A 106 -13.23 9.92 5.59
CA VAL A 106 -13.86 10.89 4.68
C VAL A 106 -15.13 10.33 4.03
N PHE A 107 -15.10 9.05 3.67
CA PHE A 107 -16.21 8.36 2.98
C PHE A 107 -17.05 7.47 3.92
N GLY A 108 -16.84 7.56 5.23
CA GLY A 108 -17.50 6.74 6.26
C GLY A 108 -18.97 7.08 6.52
N ASP A 109 -19.56 8.04 5.79
CA ASP A 109 -20.98 8.35 5.88
C ASP A 109 -21.83 7.16 5.40
N LYS A 110 -22.54 6.58 6.37
CA LYS A 110 -23.05 5.19 6.41
C LYS A 110 -24.12 4.77 5.38
N ARG A 111 -24.42 5.51 4.31
CA ARG A 111 -25.60 5.20 3.47
C ARG A 111 -25.32 4.56 2.11
N ASP A 112 -24.13 4.71 1.53
CA ASP A 112 -23.95 4.37 0.11
C ASP A 112 -22.64 3.65 -0.26
N VAL A 113 -21.67 3.57 0.66
CA VAL A 113 -20.46 2.79 0.40
C VAL A 113 -20.75 1.35 0.80
N LYS A 114 -21.09 0.51 -0.18
CA LYS A 114 -21.04 -0.95 -0.03
C LYS A 114 -19.62 -1.37 0.36
N ASN A 115 -19.30 -1.36 1.66
CA ASN A 115 -18.23 -2.07 2.38
C ASN A 115 -16.81 -2.13 1.79
N GLN A 116 -16.45 -1.31 0.80
CA GLN A 116 -15.14 -1.37 0.16
C GLN A 116 -14.41 -0.03 0.27
N PRO A 117 -13.49 0.10 1.24
CA PRO A 117 -12.68 1.31 1.36
C PRO A 117 -11.79 1.48 0.12
N PRO A 118 -11.49 2.73 -0.28
CA PRO A 118 -10.53 2.98 -1.36
C PRO A 118 -9.18 2.33 -1.04
N ILE A 119 -8.61 1.61 -2.02
CA ILE A 119 -7.29 0.98 -1.89
C ILE A 119 -6.25 1.89 -2.52
N LEU A 120 -5.18 2.21 -1.80
CA LEU A 120 -4.09 2.99 -2.37
C LEU A 120 -3.27 2.13 -3.36
N ILE A 121 -3.22 2.54 -4.62
CA ILE A 121 -2.48 1.86 -5.70
C ILE A 121 -1.05 2.36 -5.75
N SER A 122 -0.88 3.69 -5.75
CA SER A 122 0.42 4.31 -5.91
C SER A 122 0.53 5.57 -5.08
N LYS A 123 1.73 5.78 -4.54
CA LYS A 123 2.11 6.98 -3.80
C LYS A 123 3.54 7.33 -4.17
N LYS A 124 3.70 8.44 -4.89
CA LYS A 124 5.02 8.93 -5.30
C LYS A 124 5.19 10.37 -4.84
N LYS A 125 6.26 10.61 -4.09
CA LYS A 125 6.69 11.96 -3.74
C LYS A 125 7.78 12.38 -4.71
N ASP A 126 7.55 13.47 -5.43
CA ASP A 126 8.58 14.12 -6.21
C ASP A 126 9.52 14.88 -5.26
N ARG A 127 10.82 14.59 -5.35
CA ARG A 127 11.83 15.19 -4.48
C ARG A 127 12.08 16.66 -4.80
N LYS A 128 11.89 17.08 -6.06
CA LYS A 128 12.18 18.45 -6.48
C LYS A 128 11.06 19.41 -6.11
N SER A 129 9.82 19.03 -6.39
CA SER A 129 8.64 19.87 -6.19
C SER A 129 7.96 19.66 -4.83
N GLY A 130 8.31 18.59 -4.10
CA GLY A 130 7.62 18.20 -2.86
C GLY A 130 6.21 17.64 -3.07
N VAL A 131 5.76 17.56 -4.33
CA VAL A 131 4.41 17.11 -4.71
C VAL A 131 4.28 15.60 -4.53
N ILE A 132 3.19 15.21 -3.87
CA ILE A 132 2.78 13.83 -3.65
C ILE A 132 1.65 13.51 -4.61
N LYS A 133 1.93 12.60 -5.53
CA LYS A 133 0.98 12.00 -6.47
C LYS A 133 0.40 10.75 -5.82
N ARG A 134 -0.93 10.67 -5.72
CA ARG A 134 -1.66 9.52 -5.17
C ARG A 134 -2.64 8.97 -6.20
N GLU A 135 -2.72 7.66 -6.28
CA GLU A 135 -3.72 6.96 -7.08
C GLU A 135 -4.44 5.92 -6.20
N PHE A 136 -5.76 5.93 -6.20
CA PHE A 136 -6.63 5.03 -5.44
C PHE A 136 -7.48 4.18 -6.37
N TYR A 137 -7.68 2.92 -6.01
CA TYR A 137 -8.69 2.04 -6.58
C TYR A 137 -9.96 2.15 -5.73
N THR A 138 -11.09 2.47 -6.34
CA THR A 138 -12.36 2.66 -5.62
C THR A 138 -13.54 2.26 -6.49
N THR A 139 -14.66 1.97 -5.83
CA THR A 139 -15.99 1.82 -6.45
C THR A 139 -16.85 3.07 -6.27
N ILE A 140 -16.35 4.08 -5.54
CA ILE A 140 -17.02 5.34 -5.28
C ILE A 140 -16.91 6.22 -6.55
N PRO A 141 -18.02 6.78 -7.07
CA PRO A 141 -18.01 7.61 -8.27
C PRO A 141 -17.21 8.92 -8.07
N MET A 142 -16.66 9.45 -9.17
CA MET A 142 -15.83 10.67 -9.17
C MET A 142 -16.54 11.89 -8.55
N GLU A 143 -17.84 12.05 -8.78
CA GLU A 143 -18.64 13.15 -8.26
C GLU A 143 -18.47 13.31 -6.75
N ARG A 144 -18.51 12.20 -6.00
CA ARG A 144 -18.31 12.22 -4.54
C ARG A 144 -16.90 12.59 -4.12
N TRP A 145 -15.90 12.24 -4.93
CA TRP A 145 -14.53 12.68 -4.67
C TRP A 145 -14.39 14.18 -4.87
N GLN A 146 -15.10 14.75 -5.84
CA GLN A 146 -15.14 16.20 -6.07
C GLN A 146 -15.91 16.92 -4.95
N GLU A 147 -17.06 16.40 -4.52
CA GLU A 147 -17.84 16.94 -3.39
C GLU A 147 -17.04 16.94 -2.08
N LYS A 148 -16.35 15.82 -1.78
CA LYS A 148 -15.56 15.67 -0.56
C LYS A 148 -14.13 16.20 -0.70
N LYS A 149 -13.79 16.93 -1.78
CA LYS A 149 -12.45 17.49 -2.03
C LYS A 149 -11.91 18.26 -0.82
N GLU A 150 -12.73 19.12 -0.21
CA GLU A 150 -12.32 19.87 0.98
C GLU A 150 -12.05 18.97 2.20
N ALA A 151 -12.90 17.96 2.42
CA ALA A 151 -12.74 17.01 3.53
C ALA A 151 -11.48 16.14 3.35
N ILE A 152 -11.14 15.77 2.11
CA ILE A 152 -9.88 15.08 1.78
C ILE A 152 -8.68 15.95 2.11
N CYS A 153 -8.70 17.22 1.71
CA CYS A 153 -7.64 18.19 2.01
C CYS A 153 -7.47 18.41 3.51
N ASP A 154 -8.59 18.54 4.24
CA ASP A 154 -8.61 18.74 5.69
C ASP A 154 -8.02 17.55 6.42
N ARG A 155 -8.45 16.33 6.05
CA ARG A 155 -8.02 15.11 6.73
C ARG A 155 -6.55 14.79 6.47
N LEU A 156 -6.08 14.99 5.24
CA LEU A 156 -4.70 14.71 4.84
C LEU A 156 -3.72 15.85 5.17
N ASP A 157 -4.21 17.02 5.62
CA ASP A 157 -3.44 18.25 5.78
C ASP A 157 -2.62 18.61 4.53
N VAL A 158 -3.31 18.65 3.39
CA VAL A 158 -2.73 18.95 2.07
C VAL A 158 -3.55 19.95 1.30
N HIS A 159 -2.89 20.67 0.38
CA HIS A 159 -3.57 21.37 -0.70
C HIS A 159 -3.41 20.57 -2.00
N LEU A 160 -4.48 20.52 -2.79
CA LEU A 160 -4.49 19.85 -4.08
C LEU A 160 -3.87 20.76 -5.15
N ILE A 161 -2.99 20.19 -5.96
CA ILE A 161 -2.41 20.84 -7.12
C ILE A 161 -3.22 20.37 -8.32
N GLY A 162 -4.22 21.17 -8.69
CA GLY A 162 -5.20 20.84 -9.71
C GLY A 162 -6.43 20.12 -9.18
N ASP A 163 -7.16 19.47 -10.09
CA ASP A 163 -8.39 18.74 -9.79
C ASP A 163 -8.17 17.24 -9.66
N ILE A 164 -9.11 16.61 -8.95
CA ILE A 164 -9.19 15.16 -8.85
C ILE A 164 -9.65 14.62 -10.20
N THR A 165 -8.90 13.67 -10.76
CA THR A 165 -9.11 13.13 -12.12
C THR A 165 -9.08 11.61 -12.10
N TYR A 166 -9.50 10.96 -13.19
CA TYR A 166 -9.37 9.51 -13.31
C TYR A 166 -7.91 9.10 -13.51
N GLY A 167 -7.55 7.96 -12.93
CA GLY A 167 -6.21 7.38 -13.00
C GLY A 167 -6.02 6.44 -14.20
N GLY A 168 -4.92 5.69 -14.19
CA GLY A 168 -4.49 4.83 -15.30
C GLY A 168 -3.65 5.55 -16.38
N ARG A 169 -3.06 4.76 -17.29
CA ARG A 169 -2.12 5.25 -18.32
C ARG A 169 -2.71 6.33 -19.23
N LYS A 170 -4.01 6.26 -19.52
CA LYS A 170 -4.74 7.22 -20.36
C LYS A 170 -5.71 8.11 -19.56
N LYS A 171 -5.67 8.04 -18.22
CA LYS A 171 -6.61 8.76 -17.33
C LYS A 171 -8.10 8.47 -17.61
N ASP A 172 -8.40 7.26 -18.03
CA ASP A 172 -9.72 6.82 -18.50
C ASP A 172 -10.33 5.69 -17.64
N LYS A 173 -9.63 5.29 -16.57
CA LYS A 173 -10.09 4.18 -15.72
C LYS A 173 -11.05 4.68 -14.66
N GLY A 174 -12.34 4.44 -14.85
CA GLY A 174 -13.41 4.86 -13.93
C GLY A 174 -13.24 4.43 -12.47
N ASN A 175 -12.57 3.30 -12.22
CA ASN A 175 -12.34 2.78 -10.86
C ASN A 175 -11.00 3.24 -10.26
N HIS A 176 -10.29 4.14 -10.92
CA HIS A 176 -9.02 4.69 -10.47
C HIS A 176 -9.18 6.19 -10.30
N ILE A 177 -8.88 6.71 -9.11
CA ILE A 177 -8.91 8.14 -8.81
C ILE A 177 -7.49 8.61 -8.58
N TYR A 178 -7.10 9.71 -9.22
CA TYR A 178 -5.78 10.28 -9.19
C TYR A 178 -5.84 11.75 -8.76
N PHE A 179 -4.94 12.13 -7.87
CA PHE A 179 -4.74 13.53 -7.54
C PHE A 179 -3.31 13.83 -7.10
N GLU A 180 -2.90 15.07 -7.32
CA GLU A 180 -1.62 15.61 -6.89
C GLU A 180 -1.85 16.56 -5.71
N SER A 181 -0.96 16.51 -4.74
CA SER A 181 -1.08 17.30 -3.51
C SER A 181 0.28 17.73 -3.02
N ALA A 182 0.38 18.89 -2.39
CA ALA A 182 1.58 19.29 -1.68
C ALA A 182 1.27 19.51 -0.18
N LYS A 183 2.34 19.48 0.61
CA LYS A 183 2.23 19.54 2.07
C LYS A 183 1.73 20.93 2.50
N GLY A 184 0.84 20.94 3.50
CA GLY A 184 0.29 22.16 4.08
C GLY A 184 -0.97 22.61 3.36
N ARG A 185 -1.83 23.32 4.08
CA ARG A 185 -3.09 23.87 3.56
C ARG A 185 -2.87 25.25 2.98
N ASN A 186 -3.47 25.55 1.83
CA ASN A 186 -3.68 26.95 1.47
C ASN A 186 -4.73 27.52 2.45
N PRO A 187 -4.46 28.64 3.15
CA PRO A 187 -5.48 29.28 3.94
C PRO A 187 -6.67 29.57 3.02
N LYS A 188 -7.90 29.25 3.47
CA LYS A 188 -9.10 29.73 2.76
C LYS A 188 -8.95 31.24 2.63
N GLU A 189 -9.12 31.78 1.42
CA GLU A 189 -9.21 33.23 1.23
C GLU A 189 -10.25 33.74 2.23
N ARG A 190 -9.77 34.41 3.28
CA ARG A 190 -10.64 35.22 4.12
C ARG A 190 -11.09 36.32 3.19
N GLY A 191 -12.38 36.32 2.84
CA GLY A 191 -12.98 37.42 2.09
C GLY A 191 -12.48 38.74 2.66
N VAL A 192 -12.11 39.64 1.75
CA VAL A 192 -11.46 40.91 2.06
C VAL A 192 -12.20 41.57 3.22
N LEU A 193 -11.54 41.67 4.37
CA LEU A 193 -12.07 42.23 5.60
C LEU A 193 -11.97 43.76 5.58
N TYR A 194 -12.37 44.40 4.47
CA TYR A 194 -12.55 45.85 4.46
C TYR A 194 -14.00 46.14 4.79
N ASP A 195 -14.19 46.58 6.02
CA ASP A 195 -15.29 47.47 6.37
C ASP A 195 -14.70 48.68 7.09
N ASP A 196 -13.67 49.29 6.50
CA ASP A 196 -13.26 50.65 6.84
C ASP A 196 -13.98 51.58 5.84
N THR A 197 -15.31 51.68 6.00
CA THR A 197 -16.05 52.84 5.52
C THR A 197 -16.33 53.77 6.69
N PHE A 198 -15.91 55.03 6.49
CA PHE A 198 -16.15 56.27 7.26
C PHE A 198 -15.11 56.66 8.32
#